data_AF-A0A662B6K9-F1
#
_entry.id   AF-A0A662B6K9-F1
#
_cell.length_a   1.000
_cell.length_b   1.000
_cell.length_c   1.000
_cell.angle_alpha   90.00
_cell.angle_beta   90.00
_cell.angle_gamma   90.00
#
_symmetry.space_group_name_H-M   'P 1'
#
loop_
_entity.id
_entity.type
_entity.pdbx_description
1 polymer ?
#
loop_
_entity_poly.entity_id
_entity_poly.type
_entity_poly.pdbx_seq_one_letter_code
_entity_poly.pdbx_strand_id
1 'polypeptide(L)'
;LFFVPKSPRWLMVKGKETEALAVLQKIHGNEIGNKELQEIKESLLTDENKSKTSIFSKFLFPVIVIGTVLSVLQQFTGINAVLYYGADIFEQALGFGSEDILKQQILLAAVNFTFTFVAMFTIDRLGRKPLLYIGSVGMLVGFLIMGLTLYFSDYSLLNSAGMPTISKAEGIISLIGVLIFIGSFAMSMGPVVWVMLSEIFPNKIRSVAMSIAVAAQWLANYLVSQSFPIIVESNVNGLKLEGGFWNNSLPYFIFSGFIFLTILFVWKFIPETKGKSLEEIETYWKTNA
;
A
#
# COMPACT_ATOMS: atom_id res chain seq x y z
N LEU A 1 -21.14 -3.58 13.79
CA LEU A 1 -21.53 -4.83 13.09
C LEU A 1 -23.03 -5.09 13.10
N PHE A 2 -23.74 -4.94 14.24
CA PHE A 2 -25.18 -5.23 14.33
C PHE A 2 -26.11 -4.41 13.41
N PHE A 3 -25.65 -3.26 12.91
CA PHE A 3 -26.43 -2.35 12.04
C PHE A 3 -26.05 -2.41 10.56
N VAL A 4 -25.04 -3.19 10.19
CA VAL A 4 -24.59 -3.29 8.79
C VAL A 4 -25.43 -4.36 8.09
N PRO A 5 -26.14 -4.04 7.00
CA PRO A 5 -26.90 -5.03 6.26
C PRO A 5 -25.97 -6.12 5.70
N LYS A 6 -26.48 -7.35 5.56
CA LYS A 6 -25.73 -8.43 4.93
C LYS A 6 -25.48 -8.11 3.46
N SER A 7 -24.36 -8.60 2.91
CA SER A 7 -24.04 -8.43 1.49
C SER A 7 -25.20 -8.92 0.61
N PRO A 8 -25.72 -8.10 -0.33
CA PRO A 8 -26.78 -8.50 -1.26
C PRO A 8 -26.45 -9.79 -2.02
N ARG A 9 -25.18 -9.94 -2.43
CA ARG A 9 -24.71 -11.16 -3.11
C ARG A 9 -24.78 -12.38 -2.21
N TRP A 10 -24.39 -12.27 -0.94
CA TRP A 10 -24.53 -13.37 0.02
C TRP A 10 -26.00 -13.75 0.24
N LEU A 11 -26.89 -12.75 0.30
CA LEU A 11 -28.33 -12.97 0.40
C LEU A 11 -28.87 -13.72 -0.83
N MET A 12 -28.44 -13.35 -2.03
CA MET A 12 -28.77 -14.06 -3.28
C MET A 12 -28.29 -15.52 -3.27
N VAL A 13 -27.06 -15.78 -2.82
CA VAL A 13 -26.53 -17.15 -2.66
C VAL A 13 -27.35 -17.97 -1.64
N LYS A 14 -28.00 -17.32 -0.68
CA LYS A 14 -28.89 -17.96 0.30
C LYS A 14 -30.36 -18.00 -0.15
N GLY A 15 -30.66 -17.64 -1.39
CA GLY A 15 -32.03 -17.62 -1.94
C GLY A 15 -32.92 -16.51 -1.39
N LYS A 16 -32.35 -15.49 -0.72
CA LYS A 16 -33.07 -14.36 -0.11
C LYS A 16 -33.12 -13.16 -1.06
N GLU A 17 -33.74 -13.33 -2.23
CA GLU A 17 -33.76 -12.33 -3.31
C GLU A 17 -34.45 -11.01 -2.91
N THR A 18 -35.56 -11.08 -2.16
CA THR A 18 -36.27 -9.89 -1.66
C THR A 18 -35.45 -9.08 -0.65
N GLU A 19 -34.74 -9.75 0.26
CA GLU A 19 -33.82 -9.07 1.20
C GLU A 19 -32.65 -8.45 0.44
N ALA A 20 -32.10 -9.15 -0.57
CA ALA A 20 -31.01 -8.63 -1.40
C ALA A 20 -31.43 -7.36 -2.16
N LEU A 21 -32.61 -7.39 -2.78
CA LEU A 21 -33.17 -6.25 -3.51
C LEU A 21 -33.42 -5.07 -2.57
N ALA A 22 -34.00 -5.29 -1.39
CA ALA A 22 -34.25 -4.23 -0.42
C ALA A 22 -32.95 -3.54 0.01
N VAL A 23 -31.87 -4.30 0.21
CA VAL A 23 -30.55 -3.73 0.53
C VAL A 23 -30.00 -2.95 -0.67
N LEU A 24 -30.05 -3.50 -1.89
CA LEU A 24 -29.57 -2.81 -3.10
C LEU A 24 -30.32 -1.51 -3.38
N GLN A 25 -31.65 -1.53 -3.29
CA GLN A 25 -32.49 -0.34 -3.48
C GLN A 25 -32.22 0.72 -2.41
N LYS A 26 -31.93 0.31 -1.17
CA LYS A 26 -31.56 1.24 -0.10
C LYS A 26 -30.21 1.92 -0.34
N ILE A 27 -29.27 1.25 -1.00
CA ILE A 27 -27.91 1.78 -1.24
C ILE A 27 -27.84 2.56 -2.56
N HIS A 28 -28.42 2.04 -3.64
CA HIS A 28 -28.27 2.57 -5.01
C HIS A 28 -29.56 3.15 -5.61
N GLY A 29 -30.69 3.08 -4.91
CA GLY A 29 -32.00 3.46 -5.43
C GLY A 29 -32.65 2.37 -6.29
N ASN A 30 -33.90 2.60 -6.70
CA ASN A 30 -34.73 1.57 -7.31
C ASN A 30 -34.24 1.07 -8.66
N GLU A 31 -33.84 1.95 -9.58
CA GLU A 31 -33.43 1.54 -10.93
C GLU A 31 -32.09 0.78 -10.91
N ILE A 32 -31.06 1.37 -10.30
CA ILE A 32 -29.72 0.79 -10.25
C ILE A 32 -29.72 -0.50 -9.43
N GLY A 33 -30.44 -0.53 -8.31
CA GLY A 33 -30.54 -1.73 -7.46
C GLY A 33 -31.18 -2.92 -8.17
N ASN A 34 -32.20 -2.69 -9.01
CA ASN A 34 -32.80 -3.77 -9.82
C ASN A 34 -31.85 -4.29 -10.89
N LYS A 35 -31.13 -3.39 -11.57
CA LYS A 35 -30.15 -3.78 -12.59
C LYS A 35 -29.03 -4.63 -11.99
N GLU A 36 -28.48 -4.20 -10.86
CA GLU A 36 -27.41 -4.92 -10.17
C GLU A 36 -27.89 -6.28 -9.62
N LEU A 37 -29.15 -6.36 -9.16
CA LEU A 37 -29.73 -7.65 -8.77
C LEU A 37 -29.76 -8.64 -9.94
N GLN A 38 -30.12 -8.18 -11.15
CA GLN A 38 -30.09 -9.01 -12.36
C GLN A 38 -28.67 -9.46 -12.71
N GLU A 39 -27.69 -8.54 -12.70
CA GLU A 39 -26.28 -8.87 -12.94
C GLU A 39 -25.77 -9.92 -11.95
N ILE A 40 -26.12 -9.80 -10.66
CA ILE A 40 -25.78 -10.80 -9.64
C ILE A 40 -26.46 -12.14 -9.96
N LYS A 41 -27.74 -12.15 -10.32
CA LYS A 41 -28.51 -13.37 -10.62
C LYS A 41 -27.92 -14.13 -11.81
N GLU A 42 -27.59 -13.42 -12.89
CA GLU A 42 -26.93 -14.00 -14.06
C GLU A 42 -25.55 -14.57 -13.72
N SER A 43 -24.79 -13.88 -12.87
CA SER A 43 -23.47 -14.37 -12.41
C SER A 43 -23.60 -15.69 -11.64
N LEU A 44 -24.62 -15.83 -10.79
CA LEU A 44 -24.82 -17.03 -9.96
C LEU A 44 -25.29 -18.24 -10.78
N LEU A 45 -26.16 -18.03 -11.77
CA LEU A 45 -26.59 -19.09 -12.70
C LEU A 45 -25.41 -19.62 -13.55
N THR A 46 -24.46 -18.73 -13.87
CA THR A 46 -23.22 -19.09 -14.57
C THR A 46 -22.24 -19.84 -13.66
N ASP A 47 -22.35 -19.67 -12.34
CA ASP A 47 -21.50 -20.27 -11.33
C ASP A 47 -21.95 -21.68 -10.91
N GLU A 48 -23.25 -21.92 -10.76
CA GLU A 48 -23.80 -23.24 -10.40
C GLU A 48 -23.53 -24.32 -11.47
N ASN A 49 -23.43 -23.93 -12.75
CA ASN A 49 -23.17 -24.85 -13.85
C ASN A 49 -21.68 -25.15 -14.11
N LYS A 50 -20.74 -24.57 -13.35
CA LYS A 50 -19.29 -24.78 -13.56
C LYS A 50 -18.66 -25.49 -12.36
N SER A 51 -18.20 -26.72 -12.62
CA SER A 51 -17.34 -27.58 -11.80
C SER A 51 -16.35 -26.82 -10.89
N LYS A 52 -16.06 -27.40 -9.70
CA LYS A 52 -15.05 -26.97 -8.70
C LYS A 52 -13.86 -26.30 -9.39
N THR A 53 -13.90 -24.98 -9.48
CA THR A 53 -12.93 -24.23 -10.29
C THR A 53 -11.62 -24.21 -9.52
N SER A 54 -10.61 -24.89 -10.04
CA SER A 54 -9.28 -24.94 -9.42
C SER A 54 -8.65 -23.54 -9.43
N ILE A 55 -8.10 -23.14 -8.30
CA ILE A 55 -7.32 -21.89 -8.13
C ILE A 55 -6.11 -21.87 -9.10
N PHE A 56 -5.65 -23.06 -9.50
CA PHE A 56 -4.59 -23.26 -10.50
C PHE A 56 -5.07 -23.23 -11.95
N SER A 57 -6.31 -22.81 -12.21
CA SER A 57 -6.72 -22.59 -13.60
C SER A 57 -5.81 -21.54 -14.24
N LYS A 58 -5.48 -21.76 -15.52
CA LYS A 58 -4.58 -20.92 -16.32
C LYS A 58 -4.97 -19.43 -16.30
N PHE A 59 -6.23 -19.15 -16.00
CA PHE A 59 -6.82 -17.82 -15.92
C PHE A 59 -6.73 -17.18 -14.52
N LEU A 60 -7.02 -17.93 -13.45
CA LEU A 60 -7.11 -17.37 -12.09
C LEU A 60 -5.73 -17.18 -11.45
N PHE A 61 -4.78 -18.06 -11.77
CA PHE A 61 -3.45 -18.04 -11.16
C PHE A 61 -2.68 -16.74 -11.44
N PRO A 62 -2.59 -16.21 -12.68
CA PRO A 62 -1.93 -14.93 -12.95
C PRO A 62 -2.52 -13.77 -12.14
N VAL A 63 -3.85 -13.71 -12.00
CA VAL A 63 -4.52 -12.62 -11.26
C VAL A 63 -4.18 -12.66 -9.76
N ILE A 64 -4.16 -13.86 -9.17
CA ILE A 64 -3.74 -14.05 -7.77
C ILE A 64 -2.29 -13.62 -7.60
N VAL A 65 -1.40 -14.03 -8.52
CA VAL A 65 0.01 -13.65 -8.48
C VAL A 65 0.16 -12.13 -8.56
N ILE A 66 -0.54 -11.47 -9.50
CA ILE A 66 -0.45 -10.02 -9.67
C ILE A 66 -0.90 -9.28 -8.41
N GLY A 67 -2.04 -9.65 -7.83
CA GLY A 67 -2.52 -9.04 -6.59
C GLY A 67 -1.60 -9.34 -5.40
N THR A 68 -1.11 -10.57 -5.28
CA THR A 68 -0.17 -10.96 -4.21
C THR A 68 1.13 -10.19 -4.32
N VAL A 69 1.69 -10.04 -5.53
CA VAL A 69 2.91 -9.25 -5.76
C VAL A 69 2.68 -7.78 -5.45
N LEU A 70 1.54 -7.19 -5.83
CA LEU A 70 1.19 -5.80 -5.46
C LEU A 70 1.20 -5.61 -3.94
N SER A 71 0.56 -6.54 -3.23
CA SER A 71 0.46 -6.54 -1.76
C SER A 71 1.82 -6.71 -1.09
N VAL A 72 2.68 -7.59 -1.62
CA VAL A 72 4.07 -7.73 -1.16
C VAL A 72 4.88 -6.46 -1.43
N LEU A 73 4.81 -5.90 -2.64
CA LEU A 73 5.51 -4.68 -3.00
C LEU A 73 5.12 -3.49 -2.12
N GLN A 74 3.85 -3.41 -1.71
CA GLN A 74 3.39 -2.42 -0.73
C GLN A 74 4.22 -2.45 0.56
N GLN A 75 4.64 -3.63 1.04
CA GLN A 75 5.46 -3.78 2.24
C GLN A 75 6.92 -3.39 2.00
N PHE A 76 7.46 -3.76 0.83
CA PHE A 76 8.81 -3.41 0.42
C PHE A 76 8.99 -1.91 0.10
N THR A 77 7.90 -1.12 0.06
CA THR A 77 8.00 0.34 0.11
C THR A 77 8.65 0.86 1.39
N GLY A 78 8.76 0.05 2.45
CA GLY A 78 9.40 0.45 3.71
C GLY A 78 8.48 1.17 4.68
N ILE A 79 7.18 1.30 4.39
CA ILE A 79 6.23 2.02 5.27
C ILE A 79 6.26 1.51 6.72
N ASN A 80 6.26 0.20 6.92
CA ASN A 80 6.25 -0.37 8.27
C ASN A 80 7.59 -0.20 8.98
N ALA A 81 8.71 -0.15 8.26
CA ALA A 81 9.99 0.21 8.87
C ALA A 81 9.95 1.66 9.39
N VAL A 82 9.40 2.60 8.60
CA VAL A 82 9.25 4.00 9.04
C VAL A 82 8.28 4.13 10.21
N LEU A 83 7.20 3.35 10.24
CA LEU A 83 6.23 3.39 11.34
C LEU A 83 6.79 2.78 12.63
N TYR A 84 7.57 1.70 12.54
CA TYR A 84 8.12 1.01 13.71
C TYR A 84 9.36 1.70 14.26
N TYR A 85 10.26 2.13 13.38
CA TYR A 85 11.56 2.72 13.72
C TYR A 85 11.61 4.23 13.49
N GLY A 86 10.45 4.89 13.34
CA GLY A 86 10.38 6.32 13.07
C GLY A 86 11.14 7.14 14.10
N ALA A 87 11.03 6.79 15.40
CA ALA A 87 11.81 7.44 16.45
C ALA A 87 13.31 7.37 16.19
N ASP A 88 13.83 6.17 15.95
CA ASP A 88 15.26 5.93 15.75
C ASP A 88 15.75 6.63 14.47
N ILE A 89 14.95 6.60 13.41
CA ILE A 89 15.21 7.31 12.16
C ILE A 89 15.38 8.81 12.44
N PHE A 90 14.51 9.43 13.22
CA PHE A 90 14.62 10.86 13.48
C PHE A 90 15.72 11.21 14.47
N GLU A 91 15.97 10.37 15.47
CA GLU A 91 17.09 10.58 16.38
C GLU A 91 18.42 10.56 15.62
N GLN A 92 18.60 9.57 14.75
CA GLN A 92 19.81 9.40 13.93
C GLN A 92 19.91 10.44 12.80
N ALA A 93 18.81 10.73 12.10
CA ALA A 93 18.82 11.59 10.92
C ALA A 93 18.69 13.08 11.23
N LEU A 94 18.17 13.47 12.40
CA LEU A 94 17.89 14.89 12.68
C LEU A 94 18.72 15.46 13.82
N GLY A 95 19.41 14.63 14.60
CA GLY A 95 20.18 15.08 15.76
C GLY A 95 19.32 15.73 16.84
N PHE A 96 18.00 15.58 16.77
CA PHE A 96 17.08 16.17 17.73
C PHE A 96 17.13 15.37 19.03
N GLY A 97 17.16 16.08 20.16
CA GLY A 97 17.12 15.46 21.48
C GLY A 97 15.84 14.67 21.70
N SER A 98 15.88 13.74 22.64
CA SER A 98 14.80 12.80 22.98
C SER A 98 13.44 13.47 23.29
N GLU A 99 13.42 14.76 23.65
CA GLU A 99 12.18 15.53 23.86
C GLU A 99 11.39 15.87 22.57
N ASP A 100 12.04 15.87 21.41
CA ASP A 100 11.41 16.24 20.13
C ASP A 100 10.95 15.03 19.29
N ILE A 101 11.41 13.82 19.63
CA ILE A 101 11.05 12.57 18.94
C ILE A 101 9.53 12.32 18.99
N LEU A 102 8.91 12.48 20.16
CA LEU A 102 7.47 12.27 20.33
C LEU A 102 6.66 13.24 19.46
N LYS A 103 7.07 14.50 19.35
CA LYS A 103 6.39 15.51 18.52
C LYS A 103 6.44 15.12 17.05
N GLN A 104 7.55 14.56 16.58
CA GLN A 104 7.70 14.11 15.19
C GLN A 104 6.86 12.87 14.90
N GLN A 105 6.80 11.91 15.83
CA GLN A 105 5.88 10.78 15.69
C GLN A 105 4.42 11.22 15.60
N ILE A 106 4.01 12.17 16.45
CA ILE A 106 2.67 12.77 16.40
C ILE A 106 2.44 13.44 15.04
N LEU A 107 3.44 14.18 14.52
CA LEU A 107 3.35 14.82 13.21
C LEU A 107 3.16 13.80 12.08
N LEU A 108 3.90 12.68 12.08
CA LEU A 108 3.75 11.63 11.08
C LEU A 108 2.37 10.98 11.14
N ALA A 109 1.90 10.68 12.35
CA ALA A 109 0.57 10.13 12.55
C ALA A 109 -0.50 11.11 12.04
N ALA A 110 -0.34 12.40 12.31
CA ALA A 110 -1.25 13.45 11.82
C ALA A 110 -1.22 13.57 10.30
N VAL A 111 -0.05 13.54 9.66
CA VAL A 111 0.08 13.56 8.19
C VAL A 111 -0.55 12.31 7.58
N ASN A 112 -0.24 11.12 8.11
CA ASN A 112 -0.83 9.86 7.65
C ASN A 112 -2.37 9.90 7.75
N PHE A 113 -2.89 10.31 8.90
CA PHE A 113 -4.32 10.47 9.13
C PHE A 113 -4.97 11.45 8.14
N THR A 114 -4.37 12.63 7.98
CA THR A 114 -4.89 13.69 7.10
C THR A 114 -4.91 13.25 5.63
N PHE A 115 -3.81 12.69 5.14
CA PHE A 115 -3.71 12.25 3.74
C PHE A 115 -4.56 11.00 3.45
N THR A 116 -4.90 10.21 4.47
CA THR A 116 -5.88 9.13 4.32
C THR A 116 -7.28 9.68 3.98
N PHE A 117 -7.70 10.81 4.58
CA PHE A 117 -8.94 11.49 4.16
C PHE A 117 -8.85 12.02 2.74
N VAL A 118 -7.71 12.60 2.36
CA VAL A 118 -7.48 13.03 0.98
C VAL A 118 -7.65 11.86 0.01
N ALA A 119 -7.12 10.68 0.36
CA ALA A 119 -7.32 9.44 -0.41
C ALA A 119 -8.81 9.11 -0.59
N MET A 120 -9.58 9.17 0.50
CA MET A 120 -11.02 8.85 0.50
C MET A 120 -11.80 9.73 -0.48
N PHE A 121 -11.47 11.02 -0.61
CA PHE A 121 -12.13 11.91 -1.56
C PHE A 121 -11.59 11.81 -3.00
N THR A 122 -10.37 11.32 -3.17
CA THR A 122 -9.69 11.28 -4.48
C THR A 122 -9.83 9.95 -5.21
N ILE A 123 -10.02 8.84 -4.50
CA ILE A 123 -10.03 7.48 -5.06
C ILE A 123 -11.08 7.27 -6.15
N ASP A 124 -12.27 7.82 -5.96
CA ASP A 124 -13.36 7.72 -6.94
C ASP A 124 -13.27 8.80 -8.02
N ARG A 125 -12.58 9.91 -7.74
CA ARG A 125 -12.38 11.00 -8.71
C ARG A 125 -11.27 10.70 -9.71
N LEU A 126 -10.09 10.30 -9.23
CA LEU A 126 -8.92 10.07 -10.07
C LEU A 126 -8.83 8.63 -10.59
N GLY A 127 -9.39 7.66 -9.86
CA GLY A 127 -9.22 6.25 -10.16
C GLY A 127 -8.02 5.66 -9.41
N ARG A 128 -7.90 4.34 -9.45
CA ARG A 128 -6.98 3.60 -8.57
C ARG A 128 -5.58 3.56 -9.15
N LYS A 129 -5.43 3.29 -10.46
CA LYS A 129 -4.12 3.17 -11.11
C LYS A 129 -3.34 4.49 -11.12
N PRO A 130 -3.94 5.65 -11.48
CA PRO A 130 -3.28 6.96 -11.37
C PRO A 130 -2.85 7.29 -9.94
N LEU A 131 -3.67 6.99 -8.94
CA LEU A 131 -3.30 7.25 -7.54
C LEU A 131 -2.12 6.39 -7.09
N LEU A 132 -2.12 5.09 -7.41
CA LEU A 132 -0.97 4.22 -7.14
C LEU A 132 0.30 4.75 -7.81
N TYR A 133 0.19 5.28 -9.04
CA TYR A 133 1.34 5.83 -9.76
C TYR A 133 1.84 7.13 -9.12
N ILE A 134 0.97 8.13 -8.93
CA ILE A 134 1.32 9.44 -8.35
C ILE A 134 1.91 9.27 -6.96
N GLY A 135 1.29 8.45 -6.12
CA GLY A 135 1.78 8.23 -4.78
C GLY A 135 3.07 7.41 -4.74
N SER A 136 3.27 6.45 -5.65
CA SER A 136 4.57 5.77 -5.76
C SER A 136 5.68 6.71 -6.19
N VAL A 137 5.41 7.62 -7.12
CA VAL A 137 6.38 8.68 -7.50
C VAL A 137 6.67 9.60 -6.31
N GLY A 138 5.64 10.03 -5.56
CA GLY A 138 5.82 10.85 -4.36
C GLY A 138 6.64 10.15 -3.28
N MET A 139 6.39 8.85 -3.03
CA MET A 139 7.19 8.04 -2.12
C MET A 139 8.65 7.95 -2.56
N LEU A 140 8.89 7.71 -3.86
CA LEU A 140 10.23 7.65 -4.43
C LEU A 140 10.98 8.97 -4.22
N VAL A 141 10.33 10.09 -4.52
CA VAL A 141 10.91 11.42 -4.31
C VAL A 141 11.22 11.66 -2.83
N GLY A 142 10.31 11.30 -1.92
CA GLY A 142 10.52 11.45 -0.48
C GLY A 142 11.76 10.71 0.03
N PHE A 143 11.90 9.43 -0.34
CA PHE A 143 13.08 8.65 0.06
C PHE A 143 14.36 8.99 -0.69
N LEU A 144 14.29 9.46 -1.94
CA LEU A 144 15.46 9.99 -2.62
C LEU A 144 15.95 11.28 -1.97
N ILE A 145 15.05 12.20 -1.59
CA ILE A 145 15.42 13.40 -0.83
C ILE A 145 16.13 13.00 0.45
N MET A 146 15.51 12.14 1.26
CA MET A 146 16.09 11.68 2.51
C MET A 146 17.42 10.94 2.33
N GLY A 147 17.47 9.95 1.42
CA GLY A 147 18.65 9.15 1.16
C GLY A 147 19.82 9.97 0.61
N LEU A 148 19.56 10.88 -0.34
CA LEU A 148 20.60 11.75 -0.90
C LEU A 148 21.10 12.74 0.14
N THR A 149 20.21 13.34 0.94
CA THR A 149 20.61 14.23 2.03
C THR A 149 21.57 13.51 2.97
N LEU A 150 21.16 12.36 3.55
CA LEU A 150 22.01 11.60 4.47
C LEU A 150 23.31 11.12 3.80
N TYR A 151 23.27 10.71 2.54
CA TYR A 151 24.46 10.26 1.81
C TYR A 151 25.52 11.35 1.66
N PHE A 152 25.10 12.59 1.40
CA PHE A 152 26.00 13.72 1.20
C PHE A 152 26.30 14.53 2.46
N SER A 153 25.58 14.27 3.56
CA SER A 153 25.78 14.98 4.81
C SER A 153 27.15 14.72 5.44
N ASP A 154 27.68 15.79 6.03
CA ASP A 154 28.87 15.73 6.87
C ASP A 154 28.47 15.48 8.33
N TYR A 155 28.95 14.37 8.88
CA TYR A 155 28.70 13.93 10.26
C TYR A 155 29.87 14.30 11.19
N SER A 156 30.68 15.29 10.83
CA SER A 156 31.77 15.81 11.67
C SER A 156 31.30 16.54 12.93
N LEU A 157 30.04 16.98 12.96
CA LEU A 157 29.43 17.64 14.12
C LEU A 157 29.00 16.60 15.16
N LEU A 158 29.00 17.01 16.44
CA LEU A 158 28.49 16.19 17.54
C LEU A 158 27.23 16.82 18.14
N ASN A 159 26.24 15.99 18.46
CA ASN A 159 25.07 16.43 19.21
C ASN A 159 25.38 16.59 20.71
N SER A 160 24.39 16.99 21.51
CA SER A 160 24.54 17.19 22.96
C SER A 160 24.93 15.92 23.74
N ALA A 161 24.76 14.73 23.14
CA ALA A 161 25.16 13.45 23.70
C ALA A 161 26.54 12.99 23.22
N GLY A 162 27.25 13.81 22.42
CA GLY A 162 28.57 13.48 21.88
C GLY A 162 28.55 12.49 20.71
N MET A 163 27.39 12.27 20.07
CA MET A 163 27.25 11.39 18.91
C MET A 163 27.32 12.19 17.59
N PRO A 164 27.89 11.62 16.51
CA PRO A 164 27.91 12.24 15.18
C PRO A 164 26.52 12.67 14.73
N THR A 165 26.41 13.87 14.17
CA THR A 165 25.12 14.45 13.75
C THR A 165 25.26 15.31 12.50
N ILE A 166 24.14 15.54 11.82
CA ILE A 166 24.07 16.39 10.63
C ILE A 166 23.63 17.81 10.99
N SER A 167 23.75 18.74 10.04
CA SER A 167 23.28 20.10 10.27
C SER A 167 21.75 20.14 10.42
N LYS A 168 21.26 21.15 11.16
CA LYS A 168 19.81 21.38 11.34
C LYS A 168 19.05 21.51 10.00
N ALA A 169 19.69 22.09 8.98
CA ALA A 169 19.09 22.25 7.66
C ALA A 169 18.89 20.89 6.96
N GLU A 170 19.89 20.03 6.99
CA GLU A 170 19.83 18.67 6.43
C GLU A 170 18.82 17.81 7.19
N GLY A 171 18.73 17.99 8.50
CA GLY A 171 17.68 17.39 9.30
C GLY A 171 16.30 17.78 8.78
N ILE A 172 16.01 19.08 8.67
CA ILE A 172 14.70 19.55 8.18
C ILE A 172 14.40 18.99 6.78
N ILE A 173 15.38 18.92 5.87
CA ILE A 173 15.20 18.34 4.53
C ILE A 173 14.86 16.84 4.62
N SER A 174 15.55 16.09 5.48
CA SER A 174 15.28 14.67 5.71
C SER A 174 13.87 14.45 6.26
N LEU A 175 13.44 15.29 7.20
CA LEU A 175 12.07 15.27 7.74
C LEU A 175 11.04 15.54 6.64
N ILE A 176 11.27 16.55 5.79
CA ILE A 176 10.39 16.83 4.64
C ILE A 176 10.31 15.62 3.72
N GLY A 177 11.44 14.94 3.44
CA GLY A 177 11.47 13.71 2.65
C GLY A 177 10.58 12.61 3.22
N VAL A 178 10.69 12.34 4.54
CA VAL A 178 9.86 11.34 5.23
C VAL A 178 8.37 11.72 5.23
N LEU A 179 8.04 13.00 5.43
CA LEU A 179 6.66 13.48 5.41
C LEU A 179 6.05 13.37 4.01
N ILE A 180 6.81 13.69 2.96
CA ILE A 180 6.40 13.47 1.57
C ILE A 180 6.15 11.98 1.33
N PHE A 181 7.03 11.11 1.80
CA PHE A 181 6.86 9.66 1.69
C PHE A 181 5.57 9.18 2.37
N ILE A 182 5.34 9.52 3.64
CA ILE A 182 4.14 9.09 4.38
C ILE A 182 2.86 9.68 3.80
N GLY A 183 2.86 10.98 3.48
CA GLY A 183 1.70 11.61 2.86
C GLY A 183 1.34 10.95 1.53
N SER A 184 2.35 10.67 0.69
CA SER A 184 2.18 9.99 -0.59
C SER A 184 1.67 8.55 -0.42
N PHE A 185 2.22 7.79 0.54
CA PHE A 185 1.74 6.44 0.86
C PHE A 185 0.28 6.46 1.31
N ALA A 186 -0.05 7.33 2.26
CA ALA A 186 -1.38 7.44 2.86
C ALA A 186 -2.47 7.84 1.86
N MET A 187 -2.14 8.71 0.90
CA MET A 187 -3.08 9.08 -0.17
C MET A 187 -3.20 8.05 -1.30
N SER A 188 -2.34 7.03 -1.33
CA SER A 188 -2.27 6.07 -2.45
C SER A 188 -2.23 4.62 -1.97
N MET A 189 -1.05 4.00 -1.90
CA MET A 189 -0.79 2.61 -1.59
C MET A 189 -1.53 2.15 -0.33
N GLY A 190 -1.62 2.98 0.70
CA GLY A 190 -2.28 2.66 1.96
C GLY A 190 -3.70 2.12 1.74
N PRO A 191 -4.67 2.94 1.32
CA PRO A 191 -6.04 2.48 1.07
C PRO A 191 -6.24 1.84 -0.31
N VAL A 192 -5.55 2.31 -1.36
CA VAL A 192 -5.85 1.93 -2.74
C VAL A 192 -5.49 0.47 -3.02
N VAL A 193 -4.42 -0.08 -2.41
CA VAL A 193 -4.08 -1.50 -2.60
C VAL A 193 -5.20 -2.41 -2.11
N TRP A 194 -5.79 -2.16 -0.94
CA TRP A 194 -6.88 -2.98 -0.41
C TRP A 194 -8.12 -2.94 -1.30
N VAL A 195 -8.48 -1.75 -1.78
CA VAL A 195 -9.58 -1.57 -2.74
C VAL A 195 -9.29 -2.35 -4.02
N MET A 196 -8.09 -2.17 -4.58
CA MET A 196 -7.66 -2.86 -5.80
C MET A 196 -7.70 -4.37 -5.67
N LEU A 197 -7.18 -4.95 -4.59
CA LEU A 197 -7.24 -6.40 -4.36
C LEU A 197 -8.69 -6.90 -4.34
N SER A 198 -9.60 -6.15 -3.72
CA SER A 198 -11.01 -6.52 -3.67
C SER A 198 -11.72 -6.42 -5.03
N GLU A 199 -11.28 -5.51 -5.89
CA GLU A 199 -11.84 -5.26 -7.23
C GLU A 199 -11.27 -6.20 -8.30
N ILE A 200 -9.96 -6.51 -8.26
CA ILE A 200 -9.31 -7.36 -9.28
C ILE A 200 -9.50 -8.85 -9.04
N PHE A 201 -9.69 -9.28 -7.79
CA PHE A 201 -9.84 -10.70 -7.49
C PHE A 201 -11.23 -11.22 -7.93
N PRO A 202 -11.27 -12.29 -8.76
CA PRO A 202 -12.52 -12.86 -9.25
C PRO A 202 -13.42 -13.31 -8.11
N ASN A 203 -14.72 -13.08 -8.26
CA ASN A 203 -15.70 -13.27 -7.20
C ASN A 203 -15.65 -14.67 -6.56
N LYS A 204 -15.50 -15.72 -7.37
CA LYS A 204 -15.50 -17.12 -6.93
C LYS A 204 -14.39 -17.47 -5.94
N ILE A 205 -13.23 -16.84 -6.11
CA ILE A 205 -12.02 -17.15 -5.34
C ILE A 205 -11.56 -15.97 -4.49
N ARG A 206 -12.31 -14.86 -4.47
CA ARG A 206 -11.89 -13.60 -3.84
C ARG A 206 -11.43 -13.78 -2.41
N SER A 207 -12.19 -14.51 -1.60
CA SER A 207 -11.83 -14.73 -0.18
C SER A 207 -10.51 -15.49 -0.05
N VAL A 208 -10.31 -16.54 -0.84
CA VAL A 208 -9.08 -17.35 -0.80
C VAL A 208 -7.89 -16.57 -1.35
N ALA A 209 -8.06 -15.88 -2.48
CA ALA A 209 -7.04 -15.02 -3.07
C ALA A 209 -6.61 -13.89 -2.12
N MET A 210 -7.59 -13.26 -1.45
CA MET A 210 -7.33 -12.24 -0.43
C MET A 210 -6.55 -12.83 0.75
N SER A 211 -6.91 -14.00 1.26
CA SER A 211 -6.17 -14.65 2.35
C SER A 211 -4.72 -14.98 1.96
N ILE A 212 -4.47 -15.44 0.73
CA ILE A 212 -3.13 -15.69 0.21
C ILE A 212 -2.33 -14.38 0.13
N ALA A 213 -2.91 -13.34 -0.48
CA ALA A 213 -2.27 -12.04 -0.61
C ALA A 213 -1.92 -11.46 0.77
N VAL A 214 -2.86 -11.49 1.72
CA VAL A 214 -2.65 -11.01 3.09
C VAL A 214 -1.59 -11.83 3.83
N ALA A 215 -1.57 -13.16 3.69
CA ALA A 215 -0.53 -13.98 4.29
C ALA A 215 0.87 -13.65 3.74
N ALA A 216 0.99 -13.50 2.42
CA ALA A 216 2.22 -13.08 1.77
C ALA A 216 2.62 -11.65 2.18
N GLN A 217 1.65 -10.75 2.34
CA GLN A 217 1.85 -9.39 2.83
C GLN A 217 2.47 -9.39 4.23
N TRP A 218 1.90 -10.15 5.17
CA TRP A 218 2.43 -10.23 6.53
C TRP A 218 3.81 -10.87 6.59
N LEU A 219 4.07 -11.88 5.74
CA LEU A 219 5.41 -12.44 5.59
C LEU A 219 6.41 -11.39 5.07
N ALA A 220 6.04 -10.64 4.03
CA ALA A 220 6.86 -9.55 3.50
C ALA A 220 7.08 -8.45 4.54
N ASN A 221 6.05 -8.11 5.32
CA ASN A 221 6.18 -7.18 6.44
C ASN A 221 7.21 -7.67 7.46
N TYR A 222 7.13 -8.93 7.88
CA TYR A 222 8.10 -9.54 8.78
C TYR A 222 9.52 -9.43 8.22
N LEU A 223 9.73 -9.81 6.97
CA LEU A 223 11.04 -9.74 6.32
C LEU A 223 11.60 -8.31 6.27
N VAL A 224 10.78 -7.32 5.90
CA VAL A 224 11.21 -5.91 5.85
C VAL A 224 11.52 -5.40 7.26
N SER A 225 10.68 -5.72 8.24
CA SER A 225 10.82 -5.20 9.61
C SER A 225 12.03 -5.80 10.34
N GLN A 226 12.39 -7.06 10.02
CA GLN A 226 13.57 -7.73 10.56
C GLN A 226 14.85 -7.33 9.81
N SER A 227 14.79 -7.16 8.49
CA SER A 227 15.97 -6.78 7.71
C SER A 227 16.37 -5.31 7.90
N PHE A 228 15.41 -4.42 8.20
CA PHE A 228 15.69 -3.00 8.41
C PHE A 228 16.78 -2.72 9.47
N PRO A 229 16.68 -3.16 10.74
CA PRO A 229 17.72 -2.91 11.74
C PRO A 229 19.06 -3.55 11.34
N ILE A 230 19.04 -4.75 10.74
CA ILE A 230 20.25 -5.43 10.25
C ILE A 230 20.97 -4.58 9.19
N ILE A 231 20.23 -3.93 8.29
CA ILE A 231 20.81 -3.03 7.28
C ILE A 231 21.31 -1.75 7.94
N VAL A 232 20.53 -1.17 8.85
CA VAL A 232 20.90 0.07 9.55
C VAL A 232 22.22 -0.10 10.31
N GLU A 233 22.37 -1.18 11.06
CA GLU A 233 23.55 -1.50 11.89
C GLU A 233 24.73 -2.09 11.10
N SER A 234 24.57 -2.35 9.80
CA SER A 234 25.63 -2.96 8.99
C SER A 234 26.80 -2.00 8.77
N ASN A 235 28.03 -2.54 8.80
CA ASN A 235 29.26 -1.77 8.54
C ASN A 235 29.24 -1.05 7.18
N VAL A 236 28.57 -1.62 6.18
CA VAL A 236 28.42 -0.97 4.86
C VAL A 236 27.54 0.27 4.92
N ASN A 237 26.51 0.26 5.78
CA ASN A 237 25.63 1.39 6.02
C ASN A 237 26.23 2.44 6.96
N GLY A 238 27.26 2.09 7.72
CA GLY A 238 27.90 2.97 8.68
C GLY A 238 28.35 4.32 8.11
N LEU A 239 28.73 5.22 9.01
CA LEU A 239 29.18 6.56 8.67
C LEU A 239 30.46 6.52 7.82
N LYS A 240 30.59 7.47 6.90
CA LYS A 240 31.80 7.57 6.05
C LYS A 240 33.08 7.80 6.85
N LEU A 241 32.99 8.55 7.95
CA LEU A 241 34.09 8.76 8.90
C LEU A 241 34.51 7.49 9.64
N GLU A 242 33.64 6.49 9.74
CA GLU A 242 33.91 5.19 10.37
C GLU A 242 34.26 4.10 9.33
N GLY A 243 34.43 4.49 8.06
CA GLY A 243 34.75 3.59 6.95
C GLY A 243 33.55 2.97 6.24
N GLY A 244 32.33 3.37 6.59
CA GLY A 244 31.12 2.94 5.88
C GLY A 244 30.92 3.66 4.54
N PHE A 245 30.17 3.05 3.62
CA PHE A 245 29.99 3.60 2.27
C PHE A 245 28.74 4.47 2.16
N TRP A 246 27.65 4.05 2.81
CA TRP A 246 26.32 4.63 2.60
C TRP A 246 25.94 5.73 3.58
N ASN A 247 26.71 6.03 4.62
CA ASN A 247 26.46 7.20 5.49
C ASN A 247 25.04 7.22 6.08
N ASN A 248 24.59 6.08 6.61
CA ASN A 248 23.23 5.82 7.13
C ASN A 248 22.08 5.91 6.11
N SER A 249 22.37 5.97 4.81
CA SER A 249 21.34 6.15 3.77
C SER A 249 20.87 4.87 3.06
N LEU A 250 21.54 3.73 3.27
CA LEU A 250 21.32 2.50 2.50
C LEU A 250 19.85 2.01 2.50
N PRO A 251 19.14 1.96 3.65
CA PRO A 251 17.76 1.49 3.67
C PRO A 251 16.85 2.27 2.72
N TYR A 252 17.03 3.59 2.65
CA TYR A 252 16.19 4.48 1.85
C TYR A 252 16.45 4.32 0.35
N PHE A 253 17.69 4.02 -0.05
CA PHE A 253 17.99 3.66 -1.44
C PHE A 253 17.44 2.28 -1.82
N ILE A 254 17.49 1.30 -0.92
CA ILE A 254 16.87 -0.01 -1.13
C ILE A 254 15.35 0.14 -1.31
N PHE A 255 14.69 0.87 -0.41
CA PHE A 255 13.26 1.14 -0.52
C PHE A 255 12.93 1.93 -1.79
N SER A 256 13.73 2.93 -2.16
CA SER A 256 13.59 3.66 -3.44
C SER A 256 13.65 2.70 -4.64
N GLY A 257 14.55 1.73 -4.63
CA GLY A 257 14.62 0.68 -5.65
C GLY A 257 13.33 -0.14 -5.74
N PHE A 258 12.79 -0.59 -4.60
CA PHE A 258 11.51 -1.32 -4.58
C PHE A 258 10.31 -0.46 -4.97
N ILE A 259 10.28 0.82 -4.59
CA ILE A 259 9.23 1.76 -5.02
C ILE A 259 9.31 1.94 -6.54
N PHE A 260 10.50 2.09 -7.11
CA PHE A 260 10.68 2.16 -8.56
C PHE A 260 10.19 0.90 -9.28
N LEU A 261 10.54 -0.29 -8.76
CA LEU A 261 9.98 -1.56 -9.27
C LEU A 261 8.46 -1.60 -9.16
N THR A 262 7.90 -1.03 -8.10
CA THR A 262 6.45 -0.93 -7.90
C THR A 262 5.80 -0.04 -8.94
N ILE A 263 6.42 1.10 -9.29
CA ILE A 263 5.94 1.97 -10.38
C ILE A 263 5.88 1.20 -11.69
N LEU A 264 6.95 0.46 -12.05
CA LEU A 264 6.99 -0.34 -13.28
C LEU A 264 5.94 -1.45 -13.26
N PHE A 265 5.76 -2.11 -12.11
CA PHE A 265 4.78 -3.17 -11.92
C PHE A 265 3.35 -2.65 -12.09
N VAL A 266 3.00 -1.54 -11.43
CA VAL A 266 1.69 -0.90 -11.52
C VAL A 266 1.41 -0.43 -12.95
N TRP A 267 2.39 0.18 -13.62
CA TRP A 267 2.24 0.62 -15.00
C TRP A 267 1.89 -0.56 -15.94
N LYS A 268 2.60 -1.68 -15.80
CA LYS A 268 2.50 -2.82 -16.71
C LYS A 268 1.36 -3.79 -16.42
N PHE A 269 1.14 -4.16 -15.15
CA PHE A 269 0.27 -5.30 -14.80
C PHE A 269 -1.05 -4.91 -14.15
N ILE A 270 -1.15 -3.70 -13.59
CA ILE A 270 -2.36 -3.29 -12.88
C ILE A 270 -3.33 -2.59 -13.84
N PRO A 271 -4.58 -3.08 -13.98
CA PRO A 271 -5.61 -2.39 -14.75
C PRO A 271 -6.23 -1.23 -13.96
N GLU A 272 -6.92 -0.33 -14.65
CA GLU A 272 -7.81 0.64 -13.99
C GLU A 272 -9.17 -0.03 -13.73
N THR A 273 -9.69 0.15 -12.52
CA THR A 273 -10.93 -0.49 -12.03
C THR A 273 -12.06 0.50 -11.81
N LYS A 274 -11.79 1.81 -11.85
CA LYS A 274 -12.80 2.86 -11.67
C LYS A 274 -13.98 2.70 -12.63
N GLY A 275 -15.18 2.64 -12.07
CA GLY A 275 -16.44 2.60 -12.82
C GLY A 275 -16.68 1.29 -13.57
N LYS A 276 -15.95 0.23 -13.20
CA LYS A 276 -16.12 -1.12 -13.76
C LYS A 276 -16.83 -2.05 -12.80
N SER A 277 -17.75 -2.87 -13.30
CA SER A 277 -18.29 -3.98 -12.52
C SER A 277 -17.24 -5.06 -12.30
N LEU A 278 -17.45 -5.90 -11.30
CA LEU A 278 -16.52 -7.00 -10.98
C LEU A 278 -16.47 -8.02 -12.12
N GLU A 279 -17.57 -8.18 -12.83
CA GLU A 279 -17.77 -9.04 -13.98
C GLU A 279 -17.04 -8.50 -15.22
N GLU A 280 -17.02 -7.17 -15.43
CA GLU A 280 -16.20 -6.53 -16.47
C GLU A 280 -14.71 -6.76 -16.23
N ILE A 281 -14.24 -6.66 -14.97
CA ILE A 281 -12.83 -6.91 -14.63
C ILE A 281 -12.46 -8.39 -14.81
N GLU A 282 -13.35 -9.32 -14.45
CA GLU A 282 -13.11 -10.74 -14.72
C GLU A 282 -13.02 -11.03 -16.24
N THR A 283 -13.83 -10.35 -17.05
CA THR A 283 -13.78 -10.46 -18.51
C THR A 283 -12.49 -9.87 -19.07
N TYR A 284 -12.07 -8.69 -18.57
CA TYR A 284 -10.79 -8.08 -18.94
C TYR A 284 -9.63 -9.05 -18.74
N TRP A 285 -9.57 -9.72 -17.59
CA TRP A 285 -8.53 -10.70 -17.35
C TRP A 285 -8.63 -11.87 -18.35
N LYS A 286 -9.83 -12.36 -18.71
CA LYS A 286 -9.95 -13.53 -19.62
C LYS A 286 -9.36 -13.26 -21.00
N THR A 287 -9.39 -12.01 -21.42
CA THR A 287 -8.87 -11.58 -22.72
C THR A 287 -7.39 -11.19 -22.66
N ASN A 288 -6.89 -10.75 -21.50
CA ASN A 288 -5.58 -10.11 -21.37
C ASN A 288 -4.61 -10.79 -20.36
N ALA A 289 -4.99 -11.90 -19.72
CA ALA A 289 -4.16 -12.64 -18.75
C ALA A 289 -3.15 -13.60 -19.39
#